data_AF-A0A534ZKL4-F1
#
_entry.id   AF-A0A534ZKL4-F1
#
_cell.length_a   1.000
_cell.length_b   1.000
_cell.length_c   1.000
_cell.angle_alpha   90.00
_cell.angle_beta   90.00
_cell.angle_gamma   90.00
#
_symmetry.space_group_name_H-M   'P 1'
#
loop_
_entity.id
_entity.type
_entity.pdbx_description
1 polymer ?
#
loop_
_entity_poly.entity_id
_entity_poly.type
_entity_poly.pdbx_seq_one_letter_code
_entity_poly.pdbx_strand_id
1 'polypeptide(L)'
;MQVTTNTRGRRAPALAARLGRHARRLLRGLRLGGAELSVVLVSDREMRALNRRWRRRDRPTDVLSFAQPEGAGGAPDGLLG
;
A
#
# COMPACT_ATOMS: atom_id res chain seq x y z
N MET A 1 -3.17 -16.38 0.75
CA MET A 1 -3.27 -15.01 1.30
C MET A 1 -1.89 -14.50 1.68
N GLN A 2 -1.37 -13.54 0.93
CA GLN A 2 -0.01 -13.02 1.10
C GLN A 2 -0.04 -11.59 1.63
N VAL A 3 0.80 -11.31 2.63
CA VAL A 3 0.94 -9.95 3.17
C VAL A 3 2.41 -9.62 3.29
N THR A 4 2.82 -8.56 2.59
CA THR A 4 4.19 -8.03 2.60
C THR A 4 4.19 -6.64 3.20
N THR A 5 5.13 -6.39 4.11
CA THR A 5 5.34 -5.06 4.71
C THR A 5 6.77 -4.62 4.48
N ASN A 6 6.97 -3.46 3.87
CA ASN A 6 8.28 -2.89 3.59
C ASN A 6 8.37 -1.47 4.17
N THR A 7 9.59 -0.97 4.33
CA THR A 7 9.91 0.38 4.79
C THR A 7 10.91 1.02 3.85
N ARG A 8 10.67 2.25 3.42
CA ARG A 8 11.64 3.06 2.67
C ARG A 8 12.17 4.19 3.53
N GLY A 9 13.48 4.39 3.50
CA GLY A 9 14.18 5.47 4.20
C GLY A 9 14.41 5.26 5.70
N ARG A 10 13.55 4.52 6.44
CA ARG A 10 13.77 4.23 7.87
C ARG A 10 13.37 2.81 8.22
N ARG A 11 14.22 2.09 8.96
CA ARG A 11 13.88 0.74 9.47
C ARG A 11 12.91 0.84 10.65
N ALA A 12 11.77 0.17 10.54
CA ALA A 12 10.74 0.09 11.60
C ALA A 12 10.19 -1.34 11.75
N PRO A 13 11.03 -2.33 12.12
CA PRO A 13 10.68 -3.75 12.05
C PRO A 13 9.49 -4.13 12.94
N ALA A 14 9.40 -3.57 14.16
CA ALA A 14 8.30 -3.83 15.08
C ALA A 14 6.95 -3.34 14.52
N LEU A 15 6.92 -2.16 13.90
CA LEU A 15 5.72 -1.60 13.27
C LEU A 15 5.32 -2.41 12.04
N ALA A 16 6.28 -2.74 11.17
CA ALA A 16 6.05 -3.59 10.00
C ALA A 16 5.45 -4.95 10.41
N ALA A 17 6.02 -5.61 11.42
CA ALA A 17 5.50 -6.86 11.93
C ALA A 17 4.06 -6.73 12.48
N ARG A 18 3.76 -5.64 13.21
CA ARG A 18 2.41 -5.37 13.75
C ARG A 18 1.39 -5.16 12.64
N LEU A 19 1.74 -4.36 11.62
CA LEU A 19 0.90 -4.13 10.46
C LEU A 19 0.65 -5.42 9.68
N GLY A 20 1.68 -6.24 9.46
CA GLY A 20 1.54 -7.53 8.80
C GLY A 20 0.59 -8.47 9.54
N ARG A 21 0.63 -8.49 10.88
CA ARG A 21 -0.33 -9.26 11.69
C ARG A 21 -1.77 -8.75 11.55
N HIS A 22 -1.98 -7.43 11.61
CA HIS A 22 -3.32 -6.83 11.48
C HIS A 22 -3.90 -7.06 10.08
N ALA A 23 -3.14 -6.82 9.03
CA ALA A 23 -3.52 -7.09 7.65
C ALA A 23 -3.95 -8.56 7.45
N ARG A 24 -3.18 -9.53 7.98
CA ARG A 24 -3.57 -10.95 7.92
C ARG A 24 -4.82 -11.29 8.75
N ARG A 25 -5.12 -10.54 9.81
CA ARG A 25 -6.38 -10.73 10.56
C ARG A 25 -7.56 -10.18 9.77
N LEU A 26 -7.41 -8.99 9.18
CA LEU A 26 -8.44 -8.35 8.37
C LEU A 26 -8.81 -9.19 7.15
N LEU A 27 -7.83 -9.60 6.34
CA LEU A 27 -8.11 -10.40 5.15
C LEU A 27 -8.74 -11.76 5.47
N ARG A 28 -8.38 -12.38 6.61
CA ARG A 28 -9.06 -13.59 7.11
C ARG A 28 -10.50 -13.33 7.51
N GLY A 29 -10.76 -12.24 8.25
CA GLY A 29 -12.11 -11.83 8.65
C GLY A 29 -13.01 -11.53 7.45
N LEU A 30 -12.43 -10.99 6.37
CA LEU A 30 -13.11 -10.71 5.11
C LEU A 30 -13.22 -11.93 4.17
N ARG A 31 -12.70 -13.11 4.57
CA ARG A 31 -12.70 -14.35 3.77
C ARG A 31 -11.98 -14.22 2.42
N LEU A 32 -10.98 -13.34 2.31
CA LEU A 32 -10.20 -13.09 1.10
C LEU A 32 -8.97 -14.02 1.00
N GLY A 33 -9.21 -15.33 0.94
CA GLY A 33 -8.14 -16.35 1.01
C GLY A 33 -7.10 -16.28 -0.12
N GLY A 34 -7.49 -15.82 -1.30
CA GLY A 34 -6.63 -15.65 -2.47
C GLY A 34 -5.98 -14.26 -2.61
N ALA A 35 -6.30 -13.31 -1.73
CA ALA A 35 -5.83 -11.94 -1.89
C ALA A 35 -4.36 -11.75 -1.49
N GLU A 36 -3.73 -10.78 -2.12
CA GLU A 36 -2.42 -10.24 -1.77
C GLU A 36 -2.54 -8.79 -1.30
N LEU A 37 -1.77 -8.42 -0.29
CA LEU A 37 -1.68 -7.05 0.21
C LEU A 37 -0.24 -6.64 0.47
N SER A 38 0.17 -5.53 -0.12
CA SER A 38 1.48 -4.92 0.10
C SER A 38 1.33 -3.57 0.80
N VAL A 39 2.08 -3.37 1.87
CA VAL A 39 2.12 -2.11 2.64
C VAL A 39 3.54 -1.59 2.65
N VAL A 40 3.74 -0.34 2.24
CA VAL A 40 5.04 0.33 2.29
C VAL A 40 4.95 1.53 3.22
N LEU A 41 5.80 1.55 4.24
CA LEU A 41 5.98 2.68 5.13
C LEU A 41 7.00 3.65 4.52
N VAL A 42 6.63 4.92 4.43
CA VAL A 42 7.44 5.98 3.83
C VAL A 42 7.50 7.18 4.77
N SER A 43 8.43 8.09 4.51
CA SER A 43 8.47 9.40 5.18
C SER A 43 7.44 10.36 4.60
N ASP A 44 7.10 11.43 5.33
CA ASP A 44 6.19 12.49 4.84
C ASP A 44 6.68 13.14 3.55
N ARG A 45 8.00 13.29 3.40
CA ARG A 45 8.60 13.82 2.17
C ARG A 45 8.29 12.92 0.97
N GLU A 46 8.48 11.61 1.13
CA GLU A 46 8.18 10.65 0.07
C GLU A 46 6.67 10.51 -0.15
N MET A 47 5.86 10.57 0.91
CA MET A 47 4.40 10.60 0.82
C MET A 47 3.89 11.80 0.03
N ARG A 48 4.40 13.02 0.28
CA ARG A 48 4.06 14.21 -0.49
C ARG A 48 4.42 14.03 -1.97
N ALA A 49 5.60 13.47 -2.26
CA ALA A 49 6.02 13.20 -3.63
C ALA A 49 5.09 12.20 -4.33
N LEU A 50 4.68 11.13 -3.63
CA LEU A 50 3.74 10.13 -4.13
C LEU A 50 2.34 10.71 -4.33
N ASN A 51 1.84 11.49 -3.37
CA ASN A 51 0.51 12.10 -3.47
C ASN A 51 0.44 13.14 -4.60
N ARG A 52 1.52 13.90 -4.82
CA ARG A 52 1.63 14.79 -5.96
C ARG A 52 1.64 14.00 -7.27
N ARG A 53 2.44 12.94 -7.36
CA ARG A 53 2.56 12.12 -8.58
C ARG A 53 1.23 11.46 -8.96
N TRP A 54 0.55 10.87 -7.99
CA TRP A 54 -0.57 9.96 -8.26
C TRP A 54 -1.95 10.59 -8.05
N ARG A 55 -2.08 11.62 -7.21
CA ARG A 55 -3.34 12.33 -6.95
C ARG A 55 -3.30 13.81 -7.32
N ARG A 56 -2.17 14.31 -7.86
CA ARG A 56 -1.96 15.72 -8.19
C ARG A 56 -2.16 16.66 -7.00
N ARG A 57 -1.91 16.16 -5.78
CA ARG A 57 -1.99 16.93 -4.53
C ARG A 57 -0.60 17.11 -3.94
N ASP A 58 -0.07 18.33 -3.95
CA ASP A 58 1.26 18.65 -3.39
C ASP A 58 1.24 18.84 -1.87
N ARG A 59 0.75 17.83 -1.15
CA ARG A 59 0.75 17.72 0.31
C ARG A 59 0.82 16.25 0.72
N PRO A 60 1.40 15.91 1.89
CA PRO A 60 1.33 14.55 2.40
C PRO A 60 -0.12 14.15 2.75
N THR A 61 -0.36 12.86 2.91
CA THR A 61 -1.60 12.23 3.38
C THR A 61 -1.23 11.04 4.26
N ASP A 62 -2.08 10.62 5.18
CA ASP A 62 -1.74 9.51 6.10
C ASP A 62 -1.63 8.17 5.36
N VAL A 63 -2.48 7.98 4.34
CA VAL A 63 -2.54 6.76 3.54
C VAL A 63 -2.76 7.10 2.07
N LEU A 64 -2.05 6.37 1.20
CA LEU A 64 -2.27 6.37 -0.24
C LEU A 64 -2.44 4.93 -0.72
N SER A 65 -3.64 4.59 -1.19
CA SER A 65 -3.98 3.25 -1.66
C SER A 65 -3.96 3.19 -3.18
N PHE A 66 -3.40 2.10 -3.72
CA PHE A 66 -3.38 1.79 -5.15
C PHE A 66 -4.20 0.53 -5.38
N ALA A 67 -5.18 0.59 -6.30
CA ALA A 67 -5.86 -0.61 -6.75
C ALA A 67 -4.89 -1.41 -7.64
N GLN A 68 -4.79 -2.72 -7.43
CA GLN A 68 -4.17 -3.58 -8.42
C GLN A 68 -5.23 -3.96 -9.46
N PRO A 69 -4.92 -3.92 -10.76
CA PRO A 69 -5.84 -4.42 -11.76
C PRO A 69 -6.03 -5.92 -11.59
N GLU A 70 -7.29 -6.35 -11.63
CA GLU A 70 -7.65 -7.76 -11.59
C GLU A 70 -7.40 -8.38 -12.97
N GLY A 71 -6.42 -9.28 -13.09
CA GLY A 71 -6.19 -10.10 -14.29
C GLY A 71 -4.88 -9.81 -15.07
N ALA A 72 -4.48 -10.79 -15.89
CA ALA A 72 -3.32 -10.72 -16.78
C ALA A 72 -3.59 -9.78 -17.97
N GLY A 73 -3.54 -8.48 -17.72
CA GLY A 73 -3.69 -7.45 -18.74
C GLY A 73 -4.57 -6.30 -18.28
N GLY A 74 -3.98 -5.19 -17.84
CA GLY A 74 -4.74 -3.96 -17.66
C GLY A 74 -4.13 -2.93 -16.74
N ALA A 75 -3.14 -2.18 -17.23
CA ALA A 75 -3.17 -0.74 -17.00
C ALA A 75 -2.79 -0.08 -18.32
N PRO A 76 -3.71 0.58 -19.04
CA PRO A 76 -3.28 1.65 -19.92
C PRO A 76 -2.75 2.78 -19.04
N ASP A 77 -1.66 3.39 -19.49
CA ASP A 77 -0.99 4.51 -18.84
C ASP A 77 -2.01 5.57 -18.40
N GLY A 78 -2.00 5.90 -17.10
CA GLY A 78 -2.65 7.10 -16.60
C GLY A 78 -3.96 6.94 -15.81
N LEU A 79 -4.42 5.73 -15.50
CA LEU A 79 -5.57 5.56 -14.60
C LEU A 79 -5.16 5.28 -13.16
N LEU A 80 -5.05 6.35 -12.39
CA LEU A 80 -5.52 6.36 -11.00
C LEU A 80 -6.58 7.45 -10.91
N GLY A 81 -7.79 7.06 -10.52
CA GLY A 81 -8.89 8.00 -10.26
C GLY A 81 -8.58 8.99 -9.15
#